data_AF-A0A0M0BM74-F1
#
_entry.id   AF-A0A0M0BM74-F1
#
_cell.length_a   1.000
_cell.length_b   1.000
_cell.length_c   1.000
_cell.angle_alpha   90.00
_cell.angle_beta   90.00
_cell.angle_gamma   90.00
#
_symmetry.space_group_name_H-M   'P 1'
#
loop_
_entity.id
_entity.type
_entity.pdbx_description
1 polymer ?
#
loop_
_entity_poly.entity_id
_entity_poly.type
_entity_poly.pdbx_seq_one_letter_code
_entity_poly.pdbx_strand_id
1 'polypeptide(L)'
;MWRAISVKAKDGTLLGSLKVEGREVVFVPEGELGFTITTPPFQSFLMERVLDNMRSSDEGRVAAGEIPYDDALSYEVSADGERLRSLAVRNYGDERRLREIRSSIRWTFDKMYDNLRQG
;
A
#
# COMPACT_ATOMS: atom_id res chain seq x y z
N MET A 1 21.56 1.17 -7.63
CA MET A 1 21.10 1.93 -6.46
C MET A 1 19.58 2.02 -6.55
N TRP A 2 18.85 1.34 -5.67
CA TRP A 2 17.39 1.46 -5.61
C TRP A 2 17.03 2.87 -5.15
N ARG A 3 15.97 3.47 -5.72
CA ARG A 3 15.45 4.77 -5.27
C ARG A 3 14.27 4.50 -4.34
N ALA A 4 14.49 4.60 -3.03
CA ALA A 4 13.37 4.70 -2.11
C ALA A 4 12.77 6.11 -2.17
N ILE A 5 11.45 6.15 -2.17
CA ILE A 5 10.65 7.37 -2.13
C ILE A 5 10.15 7.51 -0.70
N SER A 6 10.53 8.60 -0.03
CA SER A 6 10.01 8.88 1.31
C SER A 6 8.52 9.20 1.27
N VAL A 7 7.75 8.59 2.16
CA VAL A 7 6.36 8.95 2.41
C VAL A 7 6.34 9.83 3.66
N LYS A 8 5.83 11.05 3.51
CA LYS A 8 5.79 12.03 4.61
C LYS A 8 4.36 12.50 4.87
N ALA A 9 4.06 12.77 6.13
CA ALA A 9 2.85 13.48 6.53
C ALA A 9 2.89 14.93 6.06
N LYS A 10 1.76 15.61 6.19
CA LYS A 10 1.64 17.05 5.87
C LYS A 10 2.62 17.94 6.62
N ASP A 11 2.96 17.59 7.85
CA ASP A 11 3.91 18.33 8.70
C ASP A 11 5.39 18.01 8.38
N GLY A 12 5.64 17.09 7.44
CA GLY A 12 6.99 16.67 7.04
C GLY A 12 7.53 15.46 7.81
N THR A 13 6.78 14.93 8.79
CA THR A 13 7.15 13.70 9.52
C THR A 13 7.32 12.53 8.55
N LEU A 14 8.41 11.78 8.67
CA LEU A 14 8.64 10.57 7.90
C LEU A 14 7.69 9.46 8.38
N LEU A 15 6.82 8.98 7.49
CA LEU A 15 5.86 7.91 7.79
C LEU A 15 6.37 6.54 7.35
N GLY A 16 7.36 6.52 6.47
CA GLY A 16 7.93 5.31 5.91
C GLY A 16 8.57 5.55 4.54
N SER A 17 8.87 4.46 3.86
CA SER A 17 9.50 4.48 2.54
C SER A 17 8.81 3.53 1.57
N LEU A 18 8.74 3.96 0.31
CA LEU A 18 8.29 3.16 -0.82
C LEU A 18 9.48 2.76 -1.66
N LYS A 19 9.62 1.47 -1.94
CA LYS A 19 10.52 0.93 -2.95
C LYS A 19 9.69 0.44 -4.12
N VAL A 20 10.14 0.73 -5.34
CA VAL A 20 9.53 0.18 -6.56
C VAL A 20 10.59 -0.59 -7.33
N GLU A 21 10.30 -1.83 -7.65
CA GLU A 21 11.18 -2.75 -8.35
C GLU A 21 10.36 -3.61 -9.31
N GLY A 22 10.63 -3.48 -10.61
CA GLY A 22 9.85 -4.16 -11.64
C GLY A 22 8.37 -3.82 -11.52
N ARG A 23 7.55 -4.84 -11.25
CA ARG A 23 6.09 -4.75 -11.08
C ARG A 23 5.65 -4.79 -9.61
N GLU A 24 6.58 -4.56 -8.70
CA GLU A 24 6.34 -4.59 -7.26
C GLU A 24 6.56 -3.20 -6.64
N VAL A 25 5.67 -2.86 -5.71
CA VAL A 25 5.79 -1.73 -4.80
C VAL A 25 5.81 -2.27 -3.38
N VAL A 26 6.83 -1.93 -2.62
CA VAL A 26 6.92 -2.29 -1.20
C VAL A 26 6.92 -1.01 -0.36
N PHE A 27 5.95 -0.91 0.53
CA PHE A 27 5.91 0.10 1.59
C PHE A 27 6.45 -0.49 2.89
N VAL A 28 7.37 0.24 3.53
CA VAL A 28 7.86 -0.05 4.88
C VAL A 28 7.56 1.16 5.75
N PRO A 29 6.70 1.04 6.79
CA PRO A 29 6.42 2.12 7.72
C PRO A 29 7.65 2.52 8.54
N GLU A 30 7.66 3.76 9.00
CA GLU A 30 8.61 4.21 10.01
C GLU A 30 8.33 3.47 11.32
N GLY A 31 9.35 2.77 11.84
CA GLY A 31 9.18 1.83 12.94
C GLY A 31 8.70 2.53 14.20
N GLU A 32 9.27 3.68 14.54
CA GLU A 32 8.98 4.40 15.78
C GLU A 32 7.54 4.92 15.88
N LEU A 33 6.81 5.00 14.76
CA LEU A 33 5.43 5.50 14.75
C LEU A 33 4.38 4.46 15.13
N GLY A 34 4.74 3.18 15.25
CA GLY A 34 3.86 2.16 15.81
C GLY A 34 2.58 1.87 15.01
N PHE A 35 2.59 2.07 13.69
CA PHE A 35 1.44 1.74 12.84
C PHE A 35 1.04 0.27 12.99
N THR A 36 -0.26 0.04 13.16
CA THR A 36 -0.83 -1.30 13.24
C THR A 36 -1.77 -1.57 12.07
N ILE A 37 -2.03 -2.84 11.78
CA ILE A 37 -3.03 -3.25 10.78
C ILE A 37 -4.46 -2.87 11.19
N THR A 38 -4.69 -2.58 12.48
CA THR A 38 -5.99 -2.20 13.04
C THR A 38 -6.20 -0.69 13.10
N THR A 39 -5.13 0.13 12.95
CA THR A 39 -5.25 1.60 12.94
C THR A 39 -6.02 2.07 11.70
N PRO A 40 -7.18 2.74 11.85
CA PRO A 40 -7.91 3.25 10.71
C PRO A 40 -7.11 4.32 9.95
N PRO A 41 -7.23 4.41 8.61
CA PRO A 41 -8.13 3.67 7.74
C PRO A 41 -7.44 2.51 6.98
N PHE A 42 -6.43 1.87 7.56
CA PHE A 42 -5.62 0.85 6.88
C PHE A 42 -6.48 -0.23 6.21
N GLN A 43 -7.31 -0.91 7.01
CA GLN A 43 -8.16 -1.99 6.52
C GLN A 43 -9.24 -1.49 5.55
N SER A 44 -10.11 -0.58 6.00
CA SER A 44 -11.31 -0.18 5.25
C SER A 44 -11.05 0.62 3.98
N PHE A 45 -9.96 1.39 3.93
CA PHE A 45 -9.62 2.18 2.76
C PHE A 45 -8.53 1.54 1.92
N LEU A 46 -7.36 1.30 2.48
CA LEU A 46 -6.22 0.85 1.67
C LEU A 46 -6.43 -0.58 1.18
N MET A 47 -6.82 -1.49 2.07
CA MET A 47 -7.00 -2.89 1.69
C MET A 47 -8.28 -3.09 0.90
N GLU A 48 -9.43 -2.82 1.51
CA GLU A 48 -10.73 -3.16 0.95
C GLU A 48 -11.13 -2.26 -0.22
N ARG A 49 -11.04 -0.94 -0.05
CA ARG A 49 -11.53 -0.02 -1.08
C ARG A 49 -10.56 0.16 -2.24
N VAL A 50 -9.26 0.13 -2.01
CA VAL A 50 -8.27 0.39 -3.07
C VAL A 50 -7.75 -0.92 -3.64
N LEU A 51 -7.07 -1.73 -2.82
CA LEU A 51 -6.32 -2.87 -3.34
C LEU A 51 -7.22 -4.05 -3.71
N ASP A 52 -8.27 -4.35 -2.95
CA ASP A 52 -9.22 -5.42 -3.30
C ASP A 52 -10.05 -5.09 -4.53
N ASN A 53 -10.50 -3.85 -4.70
CA ASN A 53 -11.20 -3.44 -5.92
C ASN A 53 -10.29 -3.57 -7.16
N MET A 54 -9.02 -3.20 -7.03
CA MET A 54 -8.03 -3.37 -8.09
C MET A 54 -7.76 -4.85 -8.40
N ARG A 55 -7.62 -5.70 -7.39
CA ARG A 55 -7.45 -7.15 -7.53
C ARG A 55 -8.68 -7.76 -8.20
N SER A 56 -9.88 -7.45 -7.71
CA SER A 56 -11.15 -7.99 -8.22
C SER A 56 -11.39 -7.59 -9.69
N SER A 57 -11.02 -6.36 -10.07
CA SER A 57 -11.06 -5.93 -11.47
C SER A 57 -10.10 -6.73 -12.35
N ASP A 58 -8.91 -7.06 -11.86
CA ASP A 58 -7.95 -7.87 -12.61
C ASP A 58 -8.41 -9.33 -12.70
N GLU A 59 -8.95 -9.91 -11.61
CA GLU A 59 -9.52 -11.25 -11.59
C GLU A 59 -10.66 -11.41 -12.61
N GLY A 60 -11.52 -10.41 -12.76
CA GLY A 60 -12.55 -10.39 -13.81
C GLY A 60 -11.97 -10.42 -15.22
N ARG A 61 -10.86 -9.71 -15.45
CA ARG A 61 -10.15 -9.68 -16.73
C ARG A 61 -9.41 -10.97 -17.02
N VAL A 62 -8.86 -11.62 -15.98
CA VAL A 62 -8.30 -12.98 -16.07
C VAL A 62 -9.38 -13.97 -16.49
N ALA A 63 -10.56 -13.92 -15.85
CA ALA A 63 -11.68 -14.81 -16.17
C ALA A 63 -12.18 -14.60 -17.62
N ALA A 64 -12.10 -13.38 -18.14
CA ALA A 64 -12.42 -13.06 -19.53
C ALA A 64 -11.29 -13.40 -20.53
N GLY A 65 -10.12 -13.85 -20.06
CA GLY A 65 -8.96 -14.15 -20.90
C GLY A 65 -8.23 -12.92 -21.44
N GLU A 66 -8.48 -11.73 -20.88
CA GLU A 66 -7.87 -10.47 -21.32
C GLU A 66 -6.44 -10.27 -20.80
N ILE A 67 -6.13 -10.86 -19.64
CA ILE A 67 -4.80 -10.83 -19.03
C ILE A 67 -4.43 -12.22 -18.47
N PRO A 68 -3.14 -12.59 -18.43
CA PRO A 68 -2.66 -13.78 -17.73
C PRO A 68 -3.00 -13.74 -16.22
N TYR A 69 -3.16 -14.92 -15.61
CA TYR A 69 -3.35 -15.03 -14.16
C TYR A 69 -2.21 -14.35 -13.37
N ASP A 70 -0.96 -14.56 -13.82
CA ASP A 70 0.23 -13.98 -13.20
C ASP A 70 0.35 -12.46 -13.39
N ASP A 71 -0.55 -11.84 -14.16
CA ASP A 71 -0.63 -10.39 -14.34
C ASP A 71 -1.65 -9.71 -13.43
N ALA A 72 -2.47 -10.49 -12.71
CA ALA A 72 -3.41 -9.93 -11.74
C ALA A 72 -2.68 -9.32 -10.54
N LEU A 73 -3.16 -8.16 -10.09
CA LEU A 73 -2.64 -7.53 -8.89
C LEU A 73 -2.80 -8.46 -7.68
N SER A 74 -1.72 -8.61 -6.93
CA SER A 74 -1.76 -9.23 -5.61
C SER A 74 -1.07 -8.33 -4.60
N TYR A 75 -1.38 -8.54 -3.33
CA TYR A 75 -0.72 -7.83 -2.25
C TYR A 75 -0.56 -8.73 -1.03
N GLU A 76 0.41 -8.37 -0.19
CA GLU A 76 0.77 -9.08 1.03
C GLU A 76 1.08 -8.08 2.15
N VAL A 77 0.49 -8.30 3.33
CA VAL A 77 0.75 -7.52 4.54
C VAL A 77 1.63 -8.37 5.45
N SER A 78 2.81 -7.86 5.81
CA SER A 78 3.66 -8.46 6.82
C SER A 78 3.46 -7.71 8.14
N ALA A 79 3.16 -8.44 9.20
CA ALA A 79 2.94 -7.89 10.54
C ALA A 79 3.61 -8.75 11.62
N ASP A 80 3.98 -8.10 12.73
CA ASP A 80 4.43 -8.74 13.96
C ASP A 80 3.36 -8.48 15.04
N GLY A 81 2.52 -9.48 15.29
CA GLY A 81 1.23 -9.24 15.94
C GLY A 81 0.38 -8.27 15.13
N GLU A 82 -0.06 -7.17 15.76
CA GLU A 82 -0.78 -6.11 15.04
C GLU A 82 0.15 -5.10 14.38
N ARG A 83 1.45 -5.08 14.73
CA ARG A 83 2.39 -4.08 14.26
C ARG A 83 2.73 -4.31 12.79
N LEU A 84 2.43 -3.33 11.96
CA LEU A 84 2.72 -3.40 10.53
C LEU A 84 4.23 -3.35 10.28
N ARG A 85 4.74 -4.32 9.50
CA ARG A 85 6.15 -4.40 9.08
C ARG A 85 6.35 -3.99 7.63
N SER A 86 5.44 -4.40 6.74
CA SER A 86 5.44 -3.96 5.34
C SER A 86 4.11 -4.25 4.65
N LEU A 87 3.90 -3.58 3.52
CA LEU A 87 2.88 -3.89 2.53
C LEU A 87 3.56 -4.04 1.17
N ALA A 88 3.50 -5.22 0.57
CA ALA A 88 3.94 -5.46 -0.80
C ALA A 88 2.74 -5.52 -1.75
N VAL A 89 2.79 -4.81 -2.87
CA VAL A 89 1.80 -4.84 -3.95
C VAL A 89 2.51 -5.24 -5.22
N ARG A 90 2.11 -6.36 -5.82
CA ARG A 90 2.73 -6.98 -7.00
C ARG A 90 1.78 -6.90 -8.17
N ASN A 91 2.34 -6.86 -9.37
CA ASN A 91 1.60 -6.73 -10.62
C ASN A 91 0.67 -5.51 -10.62
N TYR A 92 1.17 -4.38 -10.11
CA TYR A 92 0.35 -3.17 -9.98
C TYR A 92 -0.18 -2.61 -11.31
N GLY A 93 0.35 -3.06 -12.44
CA GLY A 93 -0.06 -2.63 -13.78
C GLY A 93 0.78 -1.47 -14.32
N ASP A 94 0.12 -0.43 -14.79
CA ASP A 94 0.74 0.71 -15.45
C ASP A 94 1.16 1.83 -14.47
N GLU A 95 1.81 2.87 -15.00
CA GLU A 95 2.24 4.03 -14.23
C GLU A 95 1.06 4.79 -13.60
N ARG A 96 -0.15 4.70 -14.19
CA ARG A 96 -1.35 5.32 -13.61
C ARG A 96 -1.75 4.61 -12.32
N ARG A 97 -1.84 3.28 -12.35
CA ARG A 97 -2.13 2.46 -11.16
C ARG A 97 -1.03 2.60 -10.12
N LEU A 98 0.24 2.70 -10.54
CA LEU A 98 1.34 2.98 -9.62
C LEU A 98 1.14 4.30 -8.86
N ARG A 99 0.81 5.39 -9.57
CA ARG A 99 0.53 6.69 -8.93
C ARG A 99 -0.66 6.62 -7.98
N GLU A 100 -1.70 5.88 -8.36
CA GLU A 100 -2.88 5.67 -7.52
C GLU A 100 -2.53 4.95 -6.22
N ILE A 101 -1.83 3.81 -6.29
CA ILE A 101 -1.36 3.05 -5.12
C ILE A 101 -0.47 3.91 -4.22
N ARG A 102 0.52 4.62 -4.79
CA ARG A 102 1.40 5.51 -4.02
C ARG A 102 0.61 6.60 -3.30
N SER A 103 -0.38 7.18 -3.97
CA SER A 103 -1.23 8.24 -3.39
C SER A 103 -2.12 7.69 -2.28
N SER A 104 -2.71 6.52 -2.47
CA SER A 104 -3.54 5.84 -1.47
C SER A 104 -2.75 5.44 -0.23
N ILE A 105 -1.53 4.91 -0.41
CA ILE A 105 -0.62 4.62 0.71
C ILE A 105 -0.32 5.91 1.46
N ARG A 106 0.15 6.97 0.78
CA ARG A 106 0.48 8.24 1.44
C ARG A 106 -0.70 8.79 2.25
N TRP A 107 -1.89 8.82 1.66
CA TRP A 107 -3.09 9.31 2.34
C TRP A 107 -3.45 8.46 3.56
N THR A 108 -3.36 7.14 3.43
CA THR A 108 -3.69 6.21 4.52
C THR A 108 -2.78 6.42 5.72
N PHE A 109 -1.46 6.47 5.51
CA PHE A 109 -0.51 6.64 6.60
C PHE A 109 -0.52 8.05 7.19
N ASP A 110 -0.83 9.09 6.39
CA ASP A 110 -1.09 10.45 6.91
C ASP A 110 -2.29 10.42 7.88
N LYS A 111 -3.35 9.67 7.54
CA LYS A 111 -4.53 9.53 8.41
C LYS A 111 -4.33 8.64 9.62
N MET A 112 -3.60 7.54 9.50
CA MET A 112 -3.21 6.74 10.65
C MET A 112 -2.36 7.58 11.61
N TYR A 113 -1.45 8.41 11.08
CA TYR A 113 -0.62 9.30 11.89
C TYR A 113 -1.45 10.38 12.60
N ASP A 114 -2.40 11.00 11.90
CA ASP A 114 -3.37 11.91 12.51
C ASP A 114 -4.11 11.24 13.69
N ASN A 115 -4.56 9.99 13.52
CA ASN A 115 -5.30 9.24 14.54
C ASN A 115 -4.44 8.89 15.75
N LEU A 116 -3.20 8.47 15.55
CA LEU A 116 -2.26 8.14 16.62
C LEU A 116 -1.84 9.36 17.46
N ARG A 117 -1.96 10.57 16.91
CA ARG A 117 -1.66 11.83 17.62
C ARG A 117 -2.86 12.43 18.37
N GLN A 118 -4.07 11.98 18.03
CA GLN A 118 -5.31 12.47 18.62
C GLN A 118 -5.85 11.56 19.74
N GLY A 119 -5.33 10.33 19.83
CA GLY A 119 -5.54 9.43 20.96
C GLY A 119 -4.44 9.59 22.02
#